data_AF-B9RTY9-F1
#
_entry.id   AF-B9RTY9-F1
#
_cell.length_a   1.000
_cell.length_b   1.000
_cell.length_c   1.000
_cell.angle_alpha   90.00
_cell.angle_beta   90.00
_cell.angle_gamma   90.00
#
_symmetry.space_group_name_H-M   'P 1'
#
loop_
_entity.id
_entity.type
_entity.pdbx_description
1 polymer ?
#
loop_
_entity_poly.entity_id
_entity_poly.type
_entity_poly.pdbx_seq_one_letter_code
_entity_poly.pdbx_strand_id
1 'polypeptide(L)'
;MSIRVAVLLSLLSLSLSQSPPLRGTFINCGATAPSTFSGREWLPDSGFISQGTSKNLTIPVLAPILSTVRSFPLTNNLHRKLCYVVPVFRGAKYMIRTTYFYGGINAGSISPPVFDQIVDGTLWSVVNTTEDYANGMSSYYEGVFLAQGKTMSLCIGVNSYTDSDPFISALEFVILGGSLYNSTHFQQNGLSLIARHSFGYNGSIIRYPDDHFDRFWEPFGESDVSISKNRNISVSGIWNLPPSKVFETELTSGQSGPLELKWPLVSLQDSMYYIALYFADDTNSSVGPARLLNISINGITYYKNLSVTQEGSAVFATQWPLGGLTTITLTPVGSTSVPLINAGEVFELVVLGGRTLTRDVIAMEQVKSSLQNAPIDWSGDPCMPRQYSWTGVTCSEGPRIRVVTLNLTGMGLSGSLSPSIARMTALTNIWLGNNNLSGSLPDLSSLKMLQTLHLENNQFTGEIPLSLGNIKDLQELISRVEVFRRTGLCKWGNGNASCNIENFSMSINLYNYISGILALRTNKEGLQIITSVLKAFLGFFFSFINRQFIPSYRVAI
;
A
#
# COMPACT_ATOMS: atom_id res chain seq x y z
N MET A 1 73.30 25.15 6.33
CA MET A 1 71.84 25.08 6.56
C MET A 1 71.17 25.29 5.20
N SER A 2 70.95 24.21 4.46
CA SER A 2 70.41 24.27 3.09
C SER A 2 68.92 23.93 3.12
N ILE A 3 68.09 24.91 2.78
CA ILE A 3 66.64 24.76 2.68
C ILE A 3 66.32 24.13 1.33
N ARG A 4 65.82 22.88 1.35
CA ARG A 4 65.24 22.22 0.18
C ARG A 4 63.76 22.58 0.11
N VAL A 5 63.37 23.33 -0.93
CA VAL A 5 61.97 23.55 -1.29
C VAL A 5 61.50 22.33 -2.08
N ALA A 6 60.59 21.55 -1.49
CA ALA A 6 59.91 20.46 -2.18
C ALA A 6 58.68 21.02 -2.89
N VAL A 7 58.72 21.05 -4.22
CA VAL A 7 57.55 21.32 -5.07
C VAL A 7 56.72 20.04 -5.13
N LEU A 8 55.57 20.01 -4.46
CA LEU A 8 54.59 18.94 -4.57
C LEU A 8 53.86 19.10 -5.92
N LEU A 9 54.20 18.28 -6.92
CA LEU A 9 53.35 18.10 -8.09
C LEU A 9 52.11 17.29 -7.68
N SER A 10 50.95 17.94 -7.60
CA SER A 10 49.66 17.29 -7.45
C SER A 10 49.33 16.54 -8.74
N LEU A 11 49.37 15.21 -8.70
CA LEU A 11 48.76 14.34 -9.70
C LEU A 11 47.23 14.49 -9.59
N LEU A 12 46.65 15.39 -10.40
CA LEU A 12 45.23 15.37 -10.71
C LEU A 12 44.96 14.09 -11.51
N SER A 13 44.48 13.06 -10.83
CA SER A 13 43.83 11.92 -11.47
C SER A 13 42.58 12.44 -12.19
N LEU A 14 42.58 12.31 -13.52
CA LEU A 14 41.38 12.40 -14.34
C LEU A 14 40.41 11.31 -13.85
N SER A 15 39.55 11.66 -12.90
CA SER A 15 38.37 10.86 -12.63
C SER A 15 37.48 10.97 -13.86
N LEU A 16 37.30 9.85 -14.57
CA LEU A 16 36.18 9.74 -15.51
C LEU A 16 34.92 10.11 -14.71
N SER A 17 34.19 11.11 -15.21
CA SER A 17 32.92 11.57 -14.64
C SER A 17 31.93 10.41 -14.59
N GLN A 18 31.93 9.63 -13.51
CA GLN A 18 30.90 8.64 -13.24
C GLN A 18 29.61 9.41 -12.94
N SER A 19 28.53 9.12 -13.66
CA SER A 19 27.21 9.65 -13.36
C SER A 19 26.90 9.40 -11.87
N PRO A 20 26.37 10.40 -11.15
CA PRO A 20 26.11 10.24 -9.72
C PRO A 20 25.18 9.04 -9.50
N PRO A 21 25.40 8.27 -8.42
CA PRO A 21 24.64 7.05 -8.18
C PRO A 21 23.15 7.36 -8.03
N LEU A 22 22.33 6.50 -8.63
CA LEU A 22 20.87 6.57 -8.53
C LEU A 22 20.45 6.57 -7.06
N ARG A 23 19.69 7.58 -6.67
CA ARG A 23 19.21 7.71 -5.28
C ARG A 23 17.92 6.93 -5.11
N GLY A 24 17.94 5.93 -4.23
CA GLY A 24 16.76 5.13 -3.95
C GLY A 24 17.04 4.00 -2.99
N THR A 25 16.01 3.19 -2.76
CA THR A 25 16.10 1.93 -2.04
C THR A 25 15.79 0.80 -3.00
N PHE A 26 16.73 -0.14 -3.14
CA PHE A 26 16.62 -1.29 -4.04
C PHE A 26 16.60 -2.55 -3.18
N ILE A 27 15.53 -3.33 -3.31
CA ILE A 27 15.24 -4.48 -2.44
C ILE A 27 15.16 -5.73 -3.31
N ASN A 28 16.04 -6.69 -3.03
CA ASN A 28 16.00 -8.02 -3.63
C ASN A 28 15.15 -8.93 -2.72
N CYS A 29 13.96 -9.30 -3.21
CA CYS A 29 12.95 -9.96 -2.39
C CYS A 29 13.30 -11.45 -2.23
N GLY A 30 13.28 -11.93 -0.98
CA GLY A 30 13.72 -13.27 -0.62
C GLY A 30 15.24 -13.43 -0.49
N ALA A 31 16.06 -12.45 -0.88
CA ALA A 31 17.51 -12.54 -0.70
C ALA A 31 17.89 -12.53 0.79
N THR A 32 18.95 -13.27 1.13
CA THR A 32 19.46 -13.37 2.51
C THR A 32 20.66 -12.46 2.76
N ALA A 33 21.29 -11.94 1.71
CA ALA A 33 22.46 -11.08 1.78
C ALA A 33 22.37 -9.94 0.74
N PRO A 34 23.00 -8.79 1.01
CA PRO A 34 23.15 -7.73 0.02
C PRO A 34 23.90 -8.21 -1.23
N SER A 35 23.59 -7.63 -2.38
CA SER A 35 24.27 -7.93 -3.64
C SER A 35 24.40 -6.68 -4.51
N THR A 36 25.44 -6.61 -5.34
CA THR A 36 25.62 -5.50 -6.28
C THR A 36 25.26 -5.96 -7.69
N PHE A 37 24.30 -5.27 -8.32
CA PHE A 37 23.86 -5.57 -9.68
C PHE A 37 23.60 -4.27 -10.45
N SER A 38 24.07 -4.21 -11.71
CA SER A 38 24.03 -3.01 -12.55
C SER A 38 24.55 -1.75 -11.85
N GLY A 39 25.67 -1.87 -11.13
CA GLY A 39 26.31 -0.75 -10.41
C GLY A 39 25.55 -0.25 -9.18
N ARG A 40 24.57 -0.99 -8.67
CA ARG A 40 23.73 -0.62 -7.52
C ARG A 40 23.74 -1.70 -6.47
N GLU A 41 23.71 -1.29 -5.20
CA GLU A 41 23.54 -2.19 -4.07
C GLU A 41 22.06 -2.51 -3.87
N TRP A 42 21.74 -3.80 -3.82
CA TRP A 42 20.42 -4.37 -3.56
C TRP A 42 20.41 -4.99 -2.17
N LEU A 43 19.47 -4.55 -1.35
CA LEU A 43 19.32 -4.98 0.04
C LEU A 43 18.42 -6.21 0.14
N PRO A 44 18.68 -7.13 1.09
CA PRO A 44 17.73 -8.18 1.43
C PRO A 44 16.45 -7.57 2.03
N ASP A 45 15.31 -8.25 1.85
CA ASP A 45 14.02 -7.68 2.21
C ASP A 45 13.60 -7.83 3.67
N SER A 46 14.34 -8.59 4.48
CA SER A 46 14.00 -8.88 5.88
C SER A 46 13.88 -7.63 6.78
N GLY A 47 14.54 -6.53 6.41
CA GLY A 47 14.42 -5.24 7.11
C GLY A 47 13.16 -4.44 6.75
N PHE A 48 12.43 -4.84 5.70
CA PHE A 48 11.28 -4.10 5.16
C PHE A 48 9.96 -4.86 5.29
N ILE A 49 10.02 -6.19 5.42
CA ILE A 49 8.84 -7.05 5.58
C ILE A 49 9.12 -8.20 6.55
N SER A 50 8.14 -8.54 7.38
CA SER A 50 8.26 -9.60 8.38
C SER A 50 7.49 -10.89 8.03
N GLN A 51 6.73 -10.88 6.93
CA GLN A 51 5.83 -11.97 6.52
C GLN A 51 6.31 -12.63 5.22
N GLY A 52 5.76 -13.79 4.89
CA GLY A 52 6.10 -14.56 3.70
C GLY A 52 7.39 -15.38 3.84
N THR A 53 7.64 -16.21 2.84
CA THR A 53 8.77 -17.14 2.76
C THR A 53 9.67 -16.82 1.58
N SER A 54 10.98 -16.83 1.80
CA SER A 54 11.94 -16.77 0.70
C SER A 54 11.95 -18.10 -0.08
N LYS A 55 11.97 -18.02 -1.41
CA LYS A 55 12.15 -19.16 -2.32
C LYS A 55 13.28 -18.82 -3.29
N ASN A 56 14.17 -19.79 -3.52
CA ASN A 56 15.25 -19.68 -4.51
C ASN A 56 14.82 -20.31 -5.83
N LEU A 57 15.16 -19.66 -6.93
CA LEU A 57 14.92 -20.15 -8.28
C LEU A 57 16.23 -20.68 -8.88
N THR A 58 16.24 -21.96 -9.25
CA THR A 58 17.43 -22.65 -9.79
C THR A 58 17.48 -22.63 -11.32
N ILE A 59 16.97 -21.56 -11.94
CA ILE A 59 16.94 -21.42 -13.41
C ILE A 59 18.29 -20.84 -13.86
N PRO A 60 18.99 -21.47 -14.82
CA PRO A 60 20.25 -20.95 -15.33
C PRO A 60 20.11 -19.55 -15.95
N VAL A 61 21.14 -18.70 -15.81
CA VAL A 61 21.27 -17.41 -16.52
C VAL A 61 20.28 -16.31 -16.06
N LEU A 62 19.62 -16.47 -14.91
CA LEU A 62 18.81 -15.38 -14.33
C LEU A 62 19.66 -14.22 -13.80
N ALA A 63 19.13 -13.01 -13.94
CA ALA A 63 19.66 -11.85 -13.22
C ALA A 63 19.60 -12.09 -11.70
N PRO A 64 20.60 -11.65 -10.91
CA PRO A 64 20.63 -11.88 -9.46
C PRO A 64 19.40 -11.39 -8.69
N ILE A 65 18.70 -10.38 -9.20
CA ILE A 65 17.47 -9.83 -8.59
C ILE A 65 16.22 -10.67 -8.88
N LEU A 66 16.34 -11.69 -9.75
CA LEU A 66 15.27 -12.61 -10.12
C LEU A 66 15.52 -14.03 -9.61
N SER A 67 16.69 -14.31 -9.04
CA SER A 67 17.06 -15.65 -8.56
C SER A 67 16.43 -15.98 -7.20
N THR A 68 15.90 -14.98 -6.50
CA THR A 68 15.14 -15.14 -5.27
C THR A 68 13.80 -14.45 -5.38
N VAL A 69 12.80 -15.01 -4.72
CA VAL A 69 11.48 -14.38 -4.58
C VAL A 69 11.01 -14.48 -3.14
N ARG A 70 10.20 -13.50 -2.72
CA ARG A 70 9.37 -13.66 -1.53
C ARG A 70 7.98 -14.09 -1.96
N SER A 71 7.51 -15.20 -1.41
CA SER A 71 6.20 -15.79 -1.65
C SER A 71 5.35 -15.70 -0.39
N PHE A 72 4.06 -15.42 -0.55
CA PHE A 72 3.12 -15.21 0.54
C PHE A 72 2.09 -16.33 0.55
N PRO A 73 2.14 -17.25 1.51
CA PRO A 73 1.22 -18.38 1.57
C PRO A 73 -0.24 -17.94 1.54
N LEU A 74 -0.99 -18.46 0.57
CA LEU A 74 -2.44 -18.26 0.50
C LEU A 74 -3.07 -19.01 1.68
N THR A 75 -3.84 -18.29 2.48
CA THR A 75 -4.63 -18.86 3.58
C THR A 75 -6.11 -18.72 3.26
N ASN A 76 -6.99 -19.46 3.93
CA ASN A 76 -8.44 -19.43 3.70
C ASN A 76 -9.12 -18.05 3.90
N ASN A 77 -8.37 -17.04 4.34
CA ASN A 77 -8.87 -15.69 4.58
C ASN A 77 -8.72 -14.85 3.30
N LEU A 78 -9.87 -14.57 2.67
CA LEU A 78 -9.98 -13.68 1.53
C LEU A 78 -9.76 -12.22 1.96
N HIS A 79 -9.22 -11.38 1.08
CA HIS A 79 -9.04 -9.93 1.26
C HIS A 79 -8.04 -9.49 2.35
N ARG A 80 -6.85 -10.11 2.36
CA ARG A 80 -5.74 -9.71 3.23
C ARG A 80 -4.63 -9.01 2.46
N LYS A 81 -3.90 -8.13 3.14
CA LYS A 81 -2.71 -7.49 2.60
C LYS A 81 -1.47 -7.72 3.46
N LEU A 82 -0.32 -7.83 2.81
CA LEU A 82 0.99 -8.00 3.44
C LEU A 82 1.93 -6.95 2.86
N CYS A 83 2.51 -6.13 3.72
CA CYS A 83 3.16 -4.89 3.30
C CYS A 83 4.65 -4.86 3.60
N TYR A 84 5.42 -4.45 2.60
CA TYR A 84 6.71 -3.83 2.77
C TYR A 84 6.53 -2.43 3.36
N VAL A 85 7.41 -2.03 4.28
CA VAL A 85 7.46 -0.67 4.83
C VAL A 85 8.84 -0.09 4.56
N VAL A 86 8.91 0.86 3.64
CA VAL A 86 10.17 1.42 3.12
C VAL A 86 10.38 2.84 3.66
N PRO A 87 11.55 3.15 4.25
CA PRO A 87 11.90 4.52 4.65
C PRO A 87 11.96 5.47 3.46
N VAL A 88 11.36 6.66 3.58
CA VAL A 88 11.31 7.68 2.52
C VAL A 88 11.39 9.09 3.09
N PHE A 89 11.68 10.05 2.22
CA PHE A 89 11.62 11.47 2.55
C PHE A 89 10.22 12.01 2.32
N ARG A 90 9.60 12.49 3.39
CA ARG A 90 8.29 13.15 3.34
C ARG A 90 8.31 14.31 2.34
N GLY A 91 7.32 14.33 1.44
CA GLY A 91 7.17 15.35 0.41
C GLY A 91 7.96 15.08 -0.88
N ALA A 92 8.80 14.05 -0.92
CA ALA A 92 9.47 13.63 -2.15
C ALA A 92 8.56 12.73 -3.00
N LYS A 93 8.74 12.82 -4.32
CA LYS A 93 8.12 11.90 -5.28
C LYS A 93 9.01 10.68 -5.45
N TYR A 94 8.41 9.51 -5.50
CA TYR A 94 9.08 8.26 -5.74
C TYR A 94 8.50 7.59 -6.97
N MET A 95 9.38 7.16 -7.87
CA MET A 95 9.07 6.11 -8.82
C MET A 95 9.22 4.79 -8.07
N ILE A 96 8.11 4.05 -7.97
CA ILE A 96 8.06 2.72 -7.38
C ILE A 96 8.01 1.74 -8.54
N ARG A 97 8.95 0.78 -8.56
CA ARG A 97 8.92 -0.33 -9.50
C ARG A 97 8.84 -1.66 -8.76
N THR A 98 7.89 -2.49 -9.16
CA THR A 98 7.73 -3.85 -8.68
C THR A 98 8.03 -4.82 -9.81
N THR A 99 8.89 -5.79 -9.57
CA THR A 99 9.29 -6.79 -10.57
C THR A 99 8.89 -8.18 -10.11
N TYR A 100 8.30 -8.94 -11.02
CA TYR A 100 7.73 -10.26 -10.79
C TYR A 100 8.26 -11.27 -11.80
N PHE A 101 9.02 -12.24 -11.32
CA PHE A 101 9.43 -13.41 -12.09
C PHE A 101 8.96 -14.67 -11.36
N TYR A 102 7.94 -15.34 -11.93
CA TYR A 102 7.23 -16.41 -11.23
C TYR A 102 8.07 -17.67 -11.04
N GLY A 103 8.81 -18.11 -12.08
CA GLY A 103 9.74 -19.23 -11.98
C GLY A 103 9.16 -20.58 -11.53
N GLY A 104 7.82 -20.75 -11.51
CA GLY A 104 7.17 -21.99 -11.08
C GLY A 104 7.16 -22.23 -9.56
N ILE A 105 7.12 -21.18 -8.75
CA ILE A 105 7.28 -21.26 -7.28
C ILE A 105 6.16 -21.96 -6.51
N ASN A 106 4.99 -22.17 -7.13
CA ASN A 106 3.85 -22.84 -6.51
C ASN A 106 3.71 -24.24 -7.11
N ALA A 107 4.21 -25.23 -6.37
CA ALA A 107 4.19 -26.63 -6.79
C ALA A 107 2.75 -27.07 -7.10
N GLY A 108 2.53 -27.61 -8.30
CA GLY A 108 1.22 -28.09 -8.74
C GLY A 108 0.32 -27.03 -9.39
N SER A 109 0.70 -25.75 -9.40
CA SER A 109 0.01 -24.74 -10.21
C SER A 109 0.70 -24.60 -11.58
N ILE A 110 -0.11 -24.60 -12.64
CA ILE A 110 0.37 -24.43 -14.02
C ILE A 110 0.46 -22.93 -14.39
N SER A 111 -0.26 -22.06 -13.68
CA SER A 111 -0.31 -20.62 -13.94
C SER A 111 0.20 -19.81 -12.74
N PRO A 112 0.84 -18.65 -12.94
CA PRO A 112 1.09 -17.71 -11.86
C PRO A 112 -0.23 -17.18 -11.27
N PRO A 113 -0.25 -16.83 -9.97
CA PRO A 113 -1.41 -16.22 -9.34
C PRO A 113 -1.64 -14.80 -9.82
N VAL A 114 -2.90 -14.39 -9.80
CA VAL A 114 -3.34 -13.01 -10.00
C VAL A 114 -3.70 -12.40 -8.64
N PHE A 115 -3.17 -11.22 -8.35
CA PHE A 115 -3.33 -10.57 -7.05
C PHE A 115 -3.21 -9.05 -7.16
N ASP A 116 -3.54 -8.33 -6.10
CA ASP A 116 -3.51 -6.87 -6.08
C ASP A 116 -2.19 -6.33 -5.54
N GLN A 117 -1.80 -5.14 -6.01
CA GLN A 117 -0.77 -4.34 -5.38
C GLN A 117 -1.30 -2.97 -4.95
N ILE A 118 -0.81 -2.52 -3.80
CA ILE A 118 -1.36 -1.38 -3.07
C ILE A 118 -0.21 -0.51 -2.61
N VAL A 119 -0.30 0.81 -2.83
CA VAL A 119 0.69 1.79 -2.35
C VAL A 119 0.04 2.73 -1.36
N ASP A 120 0.55 2.78 -0.13
CA ASP A 120 0.12 3.73 0.91
C ASP A 120 -1.41 3.77 1.15
N GLY A 121 -2.08 2.62 1.05
CA GLY A 121 -3.54 2.50 1.19
C GLY A 121 -4.35 2.74 -0.09
N THR A 122 -3.67 3.01 -1.21
CA THR A 122 -4.25 3.17 -2.55
C THR A 122 -4.15 1.85 -3.31
N LEU A 123 -5.27 1.32 -3.81
CA LEU A 123 -5.23 0.20 -4.76
C LEU A 123 -4.58 0.70 -6.04
N TRP A 124 -3.41 0.15 -6.38
CA TRP A 124 -2.62 0.64 -7.51
C TRP A 124 -2.97 -0.13 -8.79
N SER A 125 -2.82 -1.45 -8.81
CA SER A 125 -3.14 -2.27 -9.98
C SER A 125 -3.27 -3.74 -9.62
N VAL A 126 -3.80 -4.51 -10.57
CA VAL A 126 -3.79 -5.98 -10.54
C VAL A 126 -2.49 -6.46 -11.16
N VAL A 127 -1.77 -7.32 -10.45
CA VAL A 127 -0.59 -8.03 -10.94
C VAL A 127 -1.05 -9.31 -11.64
N ASN A 128 -0.75 -9.40 -12.92
CA ASN A 128 -1.02 -10.57 -13.75
C ASN A 128 0.19 -10.84 -14.64
N THR A 129 0.96 -11.86 -14.30
CA THR A 129 2.20 -12.21 -14.99
C THR A 129 2.01 -13.40 -15.94
N THR A 130 0.77 -13.75 -16.29
CA THR A 130 0.46 -14.99 -17.03
C THR A 130 1.11 -15.02 -18.40
N GLU A 131 1.00 -13.92 -19.15
CA GLU A 131 1.57 -13.81 -20.50
C GLU A 131 3.09 -13.79 -20.48
N ASP A 132 3.70 -12.95 -19.62
CA ASP A 132 5.16 -12.90 -19.49
C ASP A 132 5.74 -14.24 -19.04
N TYR A 133 5.09 -14.92 -18.09
CA TYR A 133 5.52 -16.25 -17.65
C TYR A 133 5.49 -17.27 -18.78
N ALA A 134 4.43 -17.27 -19.62
CA ALA A 134 4.35 -18.15 -20.78
C ALA A 134 5.50 -17.92 -21.78
N ASN A 135 6.03 -16.70 -21.83
CA ASN A 135 7.18 -16.32 -22.64
C ASN A 135 8.54 -16.46 -21.92
N GLY A 136 8.55 -16.95 -20.67
CA GLY A 136 9.77 -17.05 -19.85
C GLY A 136 10.34 -15.70 -19.40
N MET A 137 9.51 -14.65 -19.42
CA MET A 137 9.85 -13.27 -19.10
C MET A 137 9.43 -12.87 -17.68
N SER A 138 9.99 -11.76 -17.18
CA SER A 138 9.55 -11.10 -15.95
C SER A 138 8.64 -9.93 -16.27
N SER A 139 7.58 -9.75 -15.48
CA SER A 139 6.72 -8.57 -15.53
C SER A 139 7.28 -7.47 -14.63
N TYR A 140 7.07 -6.21 -15.00
CA TYR A 140 7.28 -5.09 -14.10
C TYR A 140 6.11 -4.11 -14.16
N TYR A 141 5.87 -3.43 -13.04
CA TYR A 141 4.92 -2.34 -12.94
C TYR A 141 5.66 -1.13 -12.39
N GLU A 142 5.36 0.05 -12.91
CA GLU A 142 6.00 1.30 -12.51
C GLU A 142 4.93 2.34 -12.20
N GLY A 143 5.07 3.01 -11.06
CA GLY A 143 4.14 4.07 -10.68
C GLY A 143 4.86 5.21 -9.96
N VAL A 144 4.28 6.40 -10.01
CA VAL A 144 4.80 7.59 -9.35
C VAL A 144 3.85 8.05 -8.26
N PHE A 145 4.37 8.14 -7.04
CA PHE A 145 3.60 8.48 -5.86
C PHE A 145 4.36 9.48 -4.98
N LEU A 146 3.60 10.31 -4.27
CA LEU A 146 4.15 11.27 -3.31
C LEU A 146 4.19 10.68 -1.91
N ALA A 147 5.37 10.70 -1.29
CA ALA A 147 5.54 10.29 0.10
C ALA A 147 4.87 11.29 1.04
N GLN A 148 3.83 10.89 1.77
CA GLN A 148 3.17 11.78 2.75
C GLN A 148 3.72 11.62 4.18
N GLY A 149 4.46 10.54 4.43
CA GLY A 149 5.10 10.20 5.71
C GLY A 149 6.62 10.03 5.61
N LYS A 150 7.22 9.49 6.68
CA LYS A 150 8.64 9.08 6.70
C LYS A 150 8.86 7.65 6.21
N THR A 151 7.78 6.94 5.96
CA THR A 151 7.74 5.62 5.39
C THR A 151 6.63 5.59 4.33
N MET A 152 6.78 4.69 3.37
CA MET A 152 5.74 4.30 2.43
C MET A 152 5.57 2.79 2.47
N SER A 153 4.33 2.33 2.34
CA SER A 153 4.03 0.90 2.26
C SER A 153 3.72 0.49 0.82
N LEU A 154 4.33 -0.60 0.37
CA LEU A 154 3.86 -1.37 -0.77
C LEU A 154 3.29 -2.69 -0.25
N CYS A 155 2.04 -2.99 -0.54
CA CYS A 155 1.38 -4.20 -0.09
C CYS A 155 0.96 -5.09 -1.25
N ILE A 156 1.07 -6.39 -1.02
CA ILE A 156 0.48 -7.44 -1.85
C ILE A 156 -0.88 -7.80 -1.24
N GLY A 157 -1.94 -7.70 -2.02
CA GLY A 157 -3.32 -7.96 -1.63
C GLY A 157 -3.86 -9.25 -2.24
N VAL A 158 -4.32 -10.17 -1.40
CA VAL A 158 -4.99 -11.41 -1.81
C VAL A 158 -6.47 -11.14 -2.01
N ASN A 159 -7.03 -11.49 -3.17
CA ASN A 159 -8.44 -11.28 -3.49
C ASN A 159 -9.16 -12.61 -3.78
N SER A 160 -10.46 -12.57 -4.08
CA SER A 160 -11.26 -13.77 -4.39
C SER A 160 -10.84 -14.51 -5.65
N TYR A 161 -10.11 -13.84 -6.55
CA TYR A 161 -9.50 -14.44 -7.74
C TYR A 161 -8.06 -14.93 -7.54
N THR A 162 -7.48 -14.71 -6.37
CA THR A 162 -6.14 -15.20 -6.07
C THR A 162 -6.21 -16.69 -5.73
N ASP A 163 -5.60 -17.52 -6.57
CA ASP A 163 -5.74 -18.98 -6.56
C ASP A 163 -4.50 -19.72 -6.01
N SER A 164 -3.36 -19.05 -5.92
CA SER A 164 -2.11 -19.57 -5.35
C SER A 164 -1.28 -18.44 -4.70
N ASP A 165 -0.16 -18.79 -4.07
CA ASP A 165 0.66 -17.86 -3.28
C ASP A 165 1.17 -16.66 -4.10
N PRO A 166 0.75 -15.42 -3.79
CA PRO A 166 1.34 -14.23 -4.39
C PRO A 166 2.84 -14.14 -4.13
N PHE A 167 3.54 -13.36 -4.93
CA PHE A 167 4.99 -13.25 -4.83
C PHE A 167 5.51 -11.91 -5.33
N ILE A 168 6.77 -11.61 -5.04
CA ILE A 168 7.51 -10.48 -5.57
C ILE A 168 9.00 -10.82 -5.64
N SER A 169 9.68 -10.39 -6.71
CA SER A 169 11.11 -10.68 -6.94
C SER A 169 11.98 -9.47 -6.58
N ALA A 170 11.57 -8.27 -7.00
CA ALA A 170 12.34 -7.06 -6.75
C ALA A 170 11.43 -5.85 -6.49
N LEU A 171 11.92 -4.92 -5.67
CA LEU A 171 11.23 -3.68 -5.33
C LEU A 171 12.20 -2.50 -5.33
N GLU A 172 11.85 -1.46 -6.09
CA GLU A 172 12.64 -0.25 -6.23
C GLU A 172 11.83 0.97 -5.79
N PHE A 173 12.42 1.82 -4.93
CA PHE A 173 11.93 3.14 -4.58
C PHE A 173 12.96 4.18 -5.01
N VAL A 174 12.81 4.73 -6.22
CA VAL A 174 13.74 5.71 -6.78
C VAL A 174 13.20 7.12 -6.53
N ILE A 175 14.00 7.98 -5.91
CA ILE A 175 13.59 9.37 -5.68
C ILE A 175 13.63 10.16 -6.98
N LEU A 176 12.54 10.85 -7.28
CA LEU A 176 12.43 11.68 -8.47
C LEU A 176 12.75 13.14 -8.18
N GLY A 177 13.36 13.80 -9.15
CA GLY A 177 13.68 15.22 -9.09
C GLY A 177 12.43 16.10 -8.95
N GLY A 178 12.61 17.27 -8.34
CA GLY A 178 11.53 18.22 -8.04
C GLY A 178 10.65 18.57 -9.23
N SER A 179 11.19 18.72 -10.45
CA SER A 179 10.42 19.07 -11.65
C SER A 179 9.62 17.93 -12.29
N LEU A 180 10.02 16.68 -12.09
CA LEU A 180 9.53 15.53 -12.87
C LEU A 180 8.04 15.23 -12.60
N TYR A 181 7.18 15.31 -13.61
CA TYR A 181 5.71 15.19 -13.50
C TYR A 181 5.01 16.23 -12.60
N ASN A 182 5.58 17.42 -12.38
CA ASN A 182 4.97 18.45 -11.52
C ASN A 182 3.60 18.96 -11.95
N SER A 183 3.19 18.69 -13.18
CA SER A 183 1.86 19.03 -13.66
C SER A 183 0.76 18.11 -13.10
N THR A 184 1.12 17.02 -12.42
CA THR A 184 0.17 16.13 -11.72
C THR A 184 -0.08 16.55 -10.28
N HIS A 185 -1.34 16.59 -9.86
CA HIS A 185 -1.74 16.85 -8.48
C HIS A 185 -1.55 15.62 -7.59
N PHE A 186 -0.31 15.39 -7.14
CA PHE A 186 0.05 14.18 -6.38
C PHE A 186 -0.55 14.04 -4.97
N GLN A 187 -1.29 15.05 -4.49
CA GLN A 187 -2.10 14.91 -3.28
C GLN A 187 -3.41 14.17 -3.53
N GLN A 188 -3.83 14.05 -4.79
CA GLN A 188 -5.09 13.41 -5.19
C GLN A 188 -4.87 12.20 -6.10
N ASN A 189 -3.81 12.22 -6.92
CA ASN A 189 -3.55 11.17 -7.90
C ASN A 189 -2.11 10.65 -7.83
N GLY A 190 -1.92 9.36 -8.01
CA GLY A 190 -0.67 8.76 -8.47
C GLY A 190 -0.66 8.63 -10.00
N LEU A 191 0.49 8.24 -10.55
CA LEU A 191 0.60 7.84 -11.96
C LEU A 191 0.94 6.36 -12.03
N SER A 192 0.27 5.60 -12.88
CA SER A 192 0.62 4.21 -13.20
C SER A 192 1.08 4.14 -14.66
N LEU A 193 2.31 3.70 -14.90
CA LEU A 193 2.88 3.65 -16.25
C LEU A 193 2.12 2.65 -17.10
N ILE A 194 1.74 3.08 -18.30
CA ILE A 194 1.16 2.22 -19.33
C ILE A 194 2.18 1.93 -20.41
N ALA A 195 2.90 2.96 -20.86
CA ALA A 195 3.92 2.82 -21.89
C ALA A 195 4.89 4.00 -21.85
N ARG A 196 6.18 3.70 -22.07
CA ARG A 196 7.25 4.69 -22.27
C ARG A 196 8.16 4.20 -23.37
N HIS A 197 8.18 4.92 -24.49
CA HIS A 197 8.86 4.46 -25.69
C HIS A 197 9.78 5.50 -26.31
N SER A 198 10.88 5.00 -26.87
CA SER A 198 11.73 5.71 -27.83
C SER A 198 11.28 5.32 -29.24
N PHE A 199 10.80 6.28 -30.00
CA PHE A 199 10.26 6.06 -31.33
C PHE A 199 11.38 6.03 -32.39
N GLY A 200 11.29 5.08 -33.32
CA GLY A 200 12.31 4.86 -34.36
C GLY A 200 13.63 4.27 -33.84
N TYR A 201 13.65 3.79 -32.60
CA TYR A 201 14.79 3.14 -31.97
C TYR A 201 14.63 1.62 -31.98
N ASN A 202 15.69 0.89 -32.32
CA ASN A 202 15.70 -0.58 -32.40
C ASN A 202 16.78 -1.23 -31.52
N GLY A 203 17.40 -0.44 -30.63
CA GLY A 203 18.38 -0.96 -29.68
C GLY A 203 17.73 -1.48 -28.40
N SER A 204 18.58 -1.83 -27.44
CA SER A 204 18.16 -2.23 -26.09
C SER A 204 17.53 -1.07 -25.32
N ILE A 205 16.57 -1.36 -24.43
CA ILE A 205 15.91 -0.41 -23.54
C ILE A 205 16.89 0.68 -23.04
N ILE A 206 16.56 1.95 -23.33
CA ILE A 206 17.33 3.09 -22.82
C ILE A 206 16.93 3.29 -21.36
N ARG A 207 17.92 3.30 -20.47
CA ARG A 207 17.76 3.42 -19.02
C ARG A 207 19.04 3.96 -18.40
N TYR A 208 19.24 3.84 -17.09
CA TYR A 208 20.50 4.29 -16.47
C TYR A 208 21.73 3.62 -17.12
N PRO A 209 22.82 4.35 -17.41
CA PRO A 209 23.11 5.73 -16.99
C PRO A 209 22.57 6.83 -17.91
N ASP A 210 22.02 6.49 -19.08
CA ASP A 210 21.48 7.48 -20.04
C ASP A 210 20.28 8.23 -19.43
N ASP A 211 19.39 7.51 -18.73
CA ASP A 211 18.32 8.09 -17.92
C ASP A 211 18.73 8.16 -16.44
N HIS A 212 18.88 9.37 -15.91
CA HIS A 212 19.32 9.60 -14.53
C HIS A 212 18.34 9.08 -13.46
N PHE A 213 17.10 8.75 -13.83
CA PHE A 213 16.07 8.20 -12.94
C PHE A 213 15.84 6.70 -13.18
N ASP A 214 16.63 6.08 -14.07
CA ASP A 214 16.48 4.69 -14.51
C ASP A 214 15.07 4.32 -14.99
N ARG A 215 14.39 5.26 -15.64
CA ARG A 215 13.14 4.96 -16.37
C ARG A 215 13.46 4.08 -17.58
N PHE A 216 12.57 3.13 -17.89
CA PHE A 216 12.74 2.23 -19.04
C PHE A 216 12.07 2.83 -20.26
N TRP A 217 12.87 3.23 -21.25
CA TRP A 217 12.40 3.68 -22.56
C TRP A 217 12.54 2.54 -23.55
N GLU A 218 11.41 1.89 -23.84
CA GLU A 218 11.34 0.73 -24.70
C GLU A 218 11.39 1.15 -26.19
N PRO A 219 12.04 0.38 -27.07
CA PRO A 219 12.03 0.65 -28.51
C PRO A 219 10.60 0.55 -29.08
N PHE A 220 10.24 1.45 -30.00
CA PHE A 220 8.99 1.38 -30.74
C PHE A 220 9.17 1.79 -32.21
N GLY A 221 8.61 1.00 -33.13
CA GLY A 221 8.43 1.39 -34.53
C GLY A 221 9.08 0.48 -35.57
N GLU A 222 8.84 -0.84 -35.53
CA GLU A 222 9.37 -1.82 -36.50
C GLU A 222 8.48 -2.05 -37.75
N SER A 223 7.37 -1.34 -37.93
CA SER A 223 6.52 -1.50 -39.13
C SER A 223 7.04 -0.69 -40.34
N ASP A 224 6.82 -1.18 -41.56
CA ASP A 224 7.22 -0.68 -42.92
C ASP A 224 7.14 0.85 -43.20
N VAL A 225 6.61 1.66 -42.29
CA VAL A 225 6.38 3.10 -42.44
C VAL A 225 7.57 3.95 -41.94
N SER A 226 8.52 3.38 -41.20
CA SER A 226 9.54 4.15 -40.45
C SER A 226 10.91 4.26 -41.15
N ILE A 227 11.46 5.47 -41.20
CA ILE A 227 12.89 5.71 -41.48
C ILE A 227 13.55 6.20 -40.20
N SER A 228 14.43 5.39 -39.60
CA SER A 228 15.28 5.83 -38.49
C SER A 228 16.43 6.70 -39.01
N LYS A 229 16.54 7.93 -38.52
CA LYS A 229 17.72 8.77 -38.75
C LYS A 229 18.48 8.96 -37.44
N ASN A 230 19.70 8.44 -37.37
CA ASN A 230 20.60 8.70 -36.25
C ASN A 230 21.12 10.14 -36.33
N ARG A 231 20.77 10.97 -35.34
CA ARG A 231 21.12 12.39 -35.29
C ARG A 231 21.65 12.77 -33.91
N ASN A 232 22.59 13.70 -33.84
CA ASN A 232 23.10 14.21 -32.57
C ASN A 232 22.44 15.57 -32.27
N ILE A 233 21.38 15.55 -31.46
CA ILE A 233 20.58 16.74 -31.10
C ILE A 233 20.81 17.08 -29.64
N SER A 234 21.21 18.33 -29.36
CA SER A 234 21.37 18.83 -27.99
C SER A 234 20.04 19.40 -27.48
N VAL A 235 19.22 18.53 -26.89
CA VAL A 235 17.96 18.92 -26.25
C VAL A 235 18.21 19.45 -24.85
N SER A 236 17.71 20.64 -24.54
CA SER A 236 17.91 21.28 -23.23
C SER A 236 16.65 21.96 -22.66
N GLY A 237 15.52 21.96 -23.38
CA GLY A 237 14.30 22.69 -23.00
C GLY A 237 13.22 21.89 -22.28
N ILE A 238 13.41 20.59 -22.03
CA ILE A 238 12.32 19.70 -21.62
C ILE A 238 12.33 19.44 -20.09
N TRP A 239 11.31 19.97 -19.40
CA TRP A 239 11.20 20.00 -17.93
C TRP A 239 11.09 18.64 -17.25
N ASN A 240 10.59 17.62 -17.96
CA ASN A 240 10.48 16.24 -17.49
C ASN A 240 11.64 15.35 -17.95
N LEU A 241 12.73 15.98 -18.42
CA LEU A 241 14.07 15.41 -18.51
C LEU A 241 14.15 14.01 -19.17
N PRO A 242 13.53 13.75 -20.34
CA PRO A 242 13.82 12.55 -21.10
C PRO A 242 15.33 12.49 -21.45
N PRO A 243 15.94 11.29 -21.50
CA PRO A 243 17.38 11.17 -21.78
C PRO A 243 17.68 11.62 -23.21
N SER A 244 18.84 12.25 -23.45
CA SER A 244 19.19 12.78 -24.77
C SER A 244 19.14 11.71 -25.88
N LYS A 245 19.44 10.46 -25.50
CA LYS A 245 19.47 9.31 -26.40
C LYS A 245 18.13 9.01 -27.08
N VAL A 246 16.99 9.38 -26.49
CA VAL A 246 15.69 9.18 -27.17
C VAL A 246 15.46 10.16 -28.33
N PHE A 247 16.25 11.24 -28.40
CA PHE A 247 16.21 12.20 -29.51
C PHE A 247 17.23 11.88 -30.61
N GLU A 248 18.00 10.81 -30.45
CA GLU A 248 18.91 10.35 -31.49
C GLU A 248 18.18 9.67 -32.65
N THR A 249 16.93 9.23 -32.42
CA THR A 249 16.07 8.60 -33.43
C THR A 249 14.73 9.33 -33.55
N GLU A 250 14.05 9.12 -34.67
CA GLU A 250 12.72 9.64 -34.94
C GLU A 250 11.88 8.61 -35.69
N LEU A 251 10.56 8.62 -35.45
CA LEU A 251 9.58 7.95 -36.28
C LEU A 251 8.94 8.98 -37.22
N THR A 252 8.90 8.68 -38.52
CA THR A 252 8.46 9.59 -39.58
C THR A 252 7.73 8.84 -40.69
N SER A 253 6.90 9.50 -41.51
CA SER A 253 6.06 8.88 -42.56
C SER A 253 6.77 8.66 -43.90
N GLY A 254 8.06 9.01 -44.05
CA GLY A 254 8.85 8.88 -45.29
C GLY A 254 8.40 9.75 -46.47
N GLN A 255 7.16 10.24 -46.49
CA GLN A 255 6.56 11.09 -47.50
C GLN A 255 5.81 12.27 -46.87
N SER A 256 5.50 13.31 -47.66
CA SER A 256 4.64 14.42 -47.25
C SER A 256 3.20 13.94 -47.05
N GLY A 257 2.81 13.68 -45.80
CA GLY A 257 1.47 13.23 -45.42
C GLY A 257 1.36 13.05 -43.90
N PRO A 258 0.15 12.78 -43.38
CA PRO A 258 -0.03 12.50 -41.96
C PRO A 258 0.71 11.23 -41.54
N LEU A 259 1.31 11.23 -40.36
CA LEU A 259 1.80 10.02 -39.69
C LEU A 259 0.74 9.55 -38.71
N GLU A 260 0.23 8.34 -38.89
CA GLU A 260 -0.67 7.67 -37.95
C GLU A 260 0.08 6.57 -37.21
N LEU A 261 -0.02 6.57 -35.89
CA LEU A 261 0.58 5.56 -35.02
C LEU A 261 -0.44 5.05 -34.02
N LYS A 262 -0.58 3.73 -33.93
CA LYS A 262 -1.35 3.07 -32.86
C LYS A 262 -0.46 2.97 -31.63
N TRP A 263 -0.69 3.83 -30.64
CA TRP A 263 0.13 3.87 -29.44
C TRP A 263 -0.68 4.37 -28.24
N PRO A 264 -0.61 3.67 -27.09
CA PRO A 264 0.11 2.41 -26.89
C PRO A 264 -0.55 1.23 -27.64
N LEU A 265 0.17 0.09 -27.77
CA LEU A 265 -0.35 -1.10 -28.48
C LEU A 265 -1.42 -1.86 -27.70
N VAL A 266 -1.54 -1.57 -26.40
CA VAL A 266 -2.54 -2.16 -25.52
C VAL A 266 -3.84 -1.39 -25.58
N SER A 267 -4.95 -2.10 -25.42
CA SER A 267 -6.28 -1.49 -25.26
C SER A 267 -6.37 -0.85 -23.87
N LEU A 268 -6.75 0.42 -23.81
CA LEU A 268 -6.85 1.18 -22.57
C LEU A 268 -8.23 0.99 -21.91
N GLN A 269 -8.23 1.03 -20.58
CA GLN A 269 -9.47 1.11 -19.80
C GLN A 269 -10.07 2.52 -19.95
N ASP A 270 -11.37 2.65 -19.74
CA ASP A 270 -12.02 3.96 -19.71
C ASP A 270 -11.58 4.74 -18.47
N SER A 271 -10.62 5.65 -18.64
CA SER A 271 -9.97 6.35 -17.54
C SER A 271 -9.37 7.69 -17.96
N MET A 272 -8.73 8.39 -17.02
CA MET A 272 -7.98 9.61 -17.27
C MET A 272 -6.50 9.31 -17.38
N TYR A 273 -5.86 9.85 -18.42
CA TYR A 273 -4.47 9.59 -18.72
C TYR A 273 -3.63 10.87 -18.71
N TYR A 274 -2.43 10.75 -18.16
CA TYR A 274 -1.34 11.69 -18.43
C TYR A 274 -0.65 11.22 -19.70
N ILE A 275 -0.50 12.11 -20.67
CA ILE A 275 0.17 11.82 -21.94
C ILE A 275 1.25 12.88 -22.14
N ALA A 276 2.45 12.47 -22.51
CA ALA A 276 3.52 13.38 -22.93
C ALA A 276 4.18 12.85 -24.20
N LEU A 277 4.29 13.71 -25.21
CA LEU A 277 4.90 13.42 -26.51
C LEU A 277 6.09 14.36 -26.72
N TYR A 278 7.20 13.79 -27.19
CA TYR A 278 8.48 14.48 -27.28
C TYR A 278 8.94 14.61 -28.74
N PHE A 279 9.36 15.82 -29.07
CA PHE A 279 9.75 16.21 -30.42
C PHE A 279 11.05 17.01 -30.36
N ALA A 280 11.96 16.76 -31.29
CA ALA A 280 13.12 17.59 -31.57
C ALA A 280 13.48 17.44 -33.06
N ASP A 281 13.98 18.51 -33.68
CA ASP A 281 14.39 18.50 -35.09
C ASP A 281 15.76 19.17 -35.24
N ASP A 282 16.52 18.78 -36.27
CA ASP A 282 17.84 19.34 -36.57
C ASP A 282 17.79 20.68 -37.31
N THR A 283 16.59 21.17 -37.63
CA THR A 283 16.40 22.47 -38.27
C THR A 283 16.79 23.58 -37.30
N ASN A 284 17.99 24.11 -37.50
CA ASN A 284 18.45 25.31 -36.82
C ASN A 284 17.51 26.47 -37.20
N SER A 285 16.95 27.17 -36.22
CA SER A 285 15.97 28.27 -36.39
C SER A 285 16.50 29.45 -37.23
N SER A 286 17.79 29.40 -37.58
CA SER A 286 18.54 30.35 -38.39
C SER A 286 18.66 30.00 -39.88
N VAL A 287 18.25 28.80 -40.33
CA VAL A 287 18.53 28.30 -41.70
C VAL A 287 17.27 27.91 -42.49
N GLY A 288 16.10 27.75 -41.87
CA GLY A 288 14.85 27.42 -42.57
C GLY A 288 13.58 27.59 -41.73
N PRO A 289 12.38 27.51 -42.33
CA PRO A 289 11.11 27.61 -41.61
C PRO A 289 10.98 26.43 -40.63
N ALA A 290 10.51 26.72 -39.41
CA ALA A 290 10.29 25.70 -38.40
C ALA A 290 9.25 24.67 -38.87
N ARG A 291 9.46 23.40 -38.52
CA ARG A 291 8.53 22.32 -38.81
C ARG A 291 7.26 22.51 -37.97
N LEU A 292 6.14 22.80 -38.63
CA LEU A 292 4.85 22.98 -37.97
C LEU A 292 4.01 21.71 -38.10
N LEU A 293 3.44 21.25 -36.98
CA LEU A 293 2.59 20.07 -36.96
C LEU A 293 1.39 20.22 -36.03
N ASN A 294 0.27 19.61 -36.43
CA ASN A 294 -0.90 19.40 -35.59
C ASN A 294 -0.88 17.98 -35.05
N ILE A 295 -1.31 17.81 -33.81
CA ILE A 295 -1.39 16.52 -33.15
C ILE A 295 -2.86 16.27 -32.80
N SER A 296 -3.37 15.09 -33.16
CA SER A 296 -4.65 14.60 -32.68
C SER A 296 -4.53 13.21 -32.07
N ILE A 297 -5.33 12.94 -31.05
CA ILE A 297 -5.47 11.64 -30.41
C ILE A 297 -6.91 11.18 -30.61
N ASN A 298 -7.10 10.02 -31.24
CA ASN A 298 -8.42 9.48 -31.63
C ASN A 298 -9.26 10.50 -32.43
N GLY A 299 -8.62 11.24 -33.33
CA GLY A 299 -9.25 12.29 -34.15
C GLY A 299 -9.57 13.60 -33.41
N ILE A 300 -9.40 13.65 -32.07
CA ILE A 300 -9.59 14.87 -31.28
C ILE A 300 -8.29 15.66 -31.26
N THR A 301 -8.37 16.97 -31.51
CA THR A 301 -7.17 17.82 -31.50
C THR A 301 -6.54 17.85 -30.11
N TYR A 302 -5.29 17.42 -30.03
CA TYR A 302 -4.46 17.43 -28.84
C TYR A 302 -3.58 18.69 -28.76
N TYR A 303 -3.01 19.09 -29.90
CA TYR A 303 -2.21 20.31 -30.00
C TYR A 303 -2.23 20.88 -31.43
N LYS A 304 -2.21 22.20 -31.56
CA LYS A 304 -2.19 22.88 -32.87
C LYS A 304 -0.92 23.68 -33.07
N ASN A 305 -0.41 23.66 -34.30
CA ASN A 305 0.73 24.46 -34.74
C ASN A 305 1.98 24.31 -33.85
N LEU A 306 2.33 23.08 -33.47
CA LEU A 306 3.58 22.81 -32.77
C LEU A 306 4.75 23.15 -33.69
N SER A 307 5.60 24.09 -33.26
CA SER A 307 6.88 24.38 -33.89
C SER A 307 7.95 23.49 -33.28
N VAL A 308 8.44 22.51 -34.05
CA VAL A 308 9.53 21.63 -33.60
C VAL A 308 10.88 22.32 -33.83
N THR A 309 11.73 22.31 -32.81
CA THR A 309 13.06 22.95 -32.82
C THR A 309 14.13 22.00 -32.30
N GLN A 310 15.40 22.38 -32.44
CA GLN A 310 16.54 21.63 -31.93
C GLN A 310 16.62 21.58 -30.39
N GLU A 311 16.03 22.57 -29.71
CA GLU A 311 15.98 22.61 -28.23
C GLU A 311 15.04 21.55 -27.64
N GLY A 312 14.19 20.98 -28.49
CA GLY A 312 13.17 20.00 -28.14
C GLY A 312 11.88 20.64 -27.60
N SER A 313 10.80 19.88 -27.66
CA SER A 313 9.48 20.28 -27.17
C SER A 313 8.76 19.07 -26.57
N ALA A 314 8.12 19.29 -25.44
CA ALA A 314 7.23 18.32 -24.81
C ALA A 314 5.80 18.85 -24.84
N VAL A 315 4.91 18.10 -25.50
CA VAL A 315 3.48 18.39 -25.51
C VAL A 315 2.79 17.39 -24.59
N PHE A 316 2.12 17.88 -23.57
CA PHE A 316 1.53 17.03 -22.54
C PHE A 316 0.09 17.41 -22.19
N ALA A 317 -0.69 16.41 -21.79
CA ALA A 317 -1.96 16.57 -21.11
C ALA A 317 -1.89 15.83 -19.78
N THR A 318 -2.44 16.44 -18.73
CA THR A 318 -2.43 15.86 -17.38
C THR A 318 -3.66 15.00 -17.09
N GLN A 319 -4.74 15.22 -17.83
CA GLN A 319 -6.02 14.51 -17.72
C GLN A 319 -6.66 14.45 -19.10
N TRP A 320 -6.31 13.41 -19.86
CA TRP A 320 -6.89 13.15 -21.17
C TRP A 320 -7.73 11.87 -21.10
N PRO A 321 -9.04 11.93 -21.40
CA PRO A 321 -9.90 10.74 -21.36
C PRO A 321 -9.55 9.81 -22.52
N LEU A 322 -9.22 8.56 -22.22
CA LEU A 322 -9.03 7.51 -23.22
C LEU A 322 -9.79 6.24 -22.82
N GLY A 323 -10.03 5.41 -23.81
CA GLY A 323 -10.64 4.09 -23.70
C GLY A 323 -10.44 3.34 -25.02
N GLY A 324 -10.19 2.04 -24.93
CA GLY A 324 -9.93 1.21 -26.10
C GLY A 324 -8.57 1.47 -26.77
N LEU A 325 -8.47 1.14 -28.06
CA LEU A 325 -7.25 1.38 -28.85
C LEU A 325 -7.05 2.87 -29.12
N THR A 326 -5.82 3.34 -28.97
CA THR A 326 -5.47 4.75 -29.16
C THR A 326 -4.66 4.96 -30.43
N THR A 327 -5.08 5.93 -31.25
CA THR A 327 -4.37 6.37 -32.46
C THR A 327 -3.92 7.81 -32.29
N ILE A 328 -2.62 8.05 -32.43
CA ILE A 328 -2.05 9.40 -32.53
C ILE A 328 -1.82 9.71 -34.01
N THR A 329 -2.28 10.87 -34.44
CA THR A 329 -2.09 11.38 -35.81
C THR A 329 -1.30 12.68 -35.76
N LEU A 330 -0.21 12.74 -36.51
CA LEU A 330 0.61 13.93 -36.70
C LEU A 330 0.39 14.46 -38.11
N THR A 331 -0.17 15.66 -38.24
CA THR A 331 -0.49 16.27 -39.53
C THR A 331 0.43 17.46 -39.78
N PRO A 332 1.25 17.46 -40.84
CA PRO A 332 2.09 18.61 -41.17
C PRO A 332 1.25 19.84 -41.52
N VAL A 333 1.70 21.01 -41.08
CA VAL A 333 1.08 22.30 -41.43
C VAL A 333 1.91 22.94 -42.55
N GLY A 334 1.39 22.88 -43.77
CA GLY A 334 2.11 23.26 -44.99
C GLY A 334 2.58 22.04 -45.79
N SER A 335 2.86 22.22 -47.07
CA SER A 335 3.01 21.13 -48.04
C SER A 335 4.40 20.47 -48.10
N THR A 336 5.40 20.96 -47.37
CA THR A 336 6.80 20.54 -47.54
C THR A 336 7.43 19.85 -46.33
N SER A 337 6.78 19.80 -45.17
CA SER A 337 7.34 19.16 -43.98
C SER A 337 6.80 17.75 -43.78
N VAL A 338 7.66 16.81 -43.42
CA VAL A 338 7.27 15.46 -42.98
C VAL A 338 7.01 15.51 -41.47
N PRO A 339 5.99 14.86 -40.90
CA PRO A 339 5.86 14.75 -39.44
C PRO A 339 6.97 13.86 -38.83
N LEU A 340 7.33 14.13 -37.57
CA LEU A 340 8.25 13.32 -36.79
C LEU A 340 7.78 13.20 -35.34
N ILE A 341 8.23 12.17 -34.63
CA ILE A 341 8.14 12.04 -33.17
C ILE A 341 9.33 11.25 -32.64
N ASN A 342 9.90 11.64 -31.49
CA ASN A 342 11.11 11.01 -30.94
C ASN A 342 10.78 10.07 -29.78
N ALA A 343 9.88 10.45 -28.88
CA ALA A 343 9.51 9.61 -27.75
C ALA A 343 8.10 9.93 -27.22
N GLY A 344 7.60 9.06 -26.35
CA GLY A 344 6.31 9.26 -25.69
C GLY A 344 6.19 8.52 -24.36
N GLU A 345 5.41 9.08 -23.45
CA GLU A 345 5.03 8.49 -22.17
C GLU A 345 3.51 8.61 -21.95
N VAL A 346 2.88 7.53 -21.51
CA VAL A 346 1.47 7.52 -21.10
C VAL A 346 1.33 6.83 -19.76
N PHE A 347 0.61 7.48 -18.85
CA PHE A 347 0.28 6.96 -17.53
C PHE A 347 -1.23 7.04 -17.33
N GLU A 348 -1.79 6.04 -16.68
CA GLU A 348 -3.11 6.15 -16.08
C GLU A 348 -3.03 6.95 -14.78
N LEU A 349 -4.03 7.79 -14.51
CA LEU A 349 -4.17 8.48 -13.22
C LEU A 349 -4.81 7.54 -12.21
N VAL A 350 -4.04 7.20 -11.17
CA VAL A 350 -4.53 6.41 -10.05
C VAL A 350 -5.07 7.35 -8.99
N VAL A 351 -6.39 7.37 -8.78
CA VAL A 351 -6.97 8.16 -7.69
C VAL A 351 -6.47 7.62 -6.35
N LEU A 352 -5.81 8.46 -5.56
CA LEU A 352 -5.27 8.04 -4.28
C LEU A 352 -6.40 7.63 -3.34
N GLY A 353 -6.18 6.51 -2.66
CA GLY A 353 -7.04 6.09 -1.57
C GLY A 353 -7.03 7.13 -0.44
N GLY A 354 -8.08 7.10 0.38
CA GLY A 354 -8.01 7.71 1.70
C GLY A 354 -6.89 7.11 2.54
N ARG A 355 -6.58 7.76 3.67
CA ARG A 355 -5.63 7.27 4.66
C ARG A 355 -6.28 7.26 6.02
N THR A 356 -5.93 6.29 6.85
CA THR A 356 -6.30 6.33 8.26
C THR A 356 -5.66 7.54 8.92
N LEU A 357 -6.39 8.21 9.81
CA LEU A 357 -5.85 9.32 10.58
C LEU A 357 -4.54 8.91 11.26
N THR A 358 -3.48 9.70 11.07
CA THR A 358 -2.13 9.39 11.57
C THR A 358 -2.09 9.05 13.05
N ARG A 359 -2.92 9.70 13.88
CA ARG A 359 -3.03 9.40 15.31
C ARG A 359 -3.50 7.97 15.58
N ASP A 360 -4.46 7.49 14.80
CA ASP A 360 -4.99 6.13 14.94
C ASP A 360 -3.97 5.12 14.39
N VAL A 361 -3.28 5.42 13.29
CA VAL A 361 -2.17 4.59 12.78
C VAL A 361 -1.09 4.41 13.84
N ILE A 362 -0.63 5.51 14.45
CA ILE A 362 0.38 5.44 15.53
C ILE A 362 -0.13 4.61 16.70
N ALA A 363 -1.40 4.78 17.10
CA ALA A 363 -1.99 4.00 18.18
C ALA A 363 -2.07 2.51 17.86
N MET A 364 -2.47 2.16 16.64
CA MET A 364 -2.55 0.78 16.16
C MET A 364 -1.18 0.11 16.07
N GLU A 365 -0.14 0.81 15.64
CA GLU A 365 1.24 0.27 15.66
C GLU A 365 1.72 0.01 17.11
N GLN A 366 1.34 0.87 18.06
CA GLN A 366 1.66 0.65 19.47
C GLN A 366 0.88 -0.54 20.06
N VAL A 367 -0.39 -0.70 19.70
CA VAL A 367 -1.19 -1.89 20.07
C VAL A 367 -0.59 -3.14 19.46
N LYS A 368 -0.25 -3.14 18.17
CA LYS A 368 0.44 -4.24 17.49
C LYS A 368 1.72 -4.64 18.23
N SER A 369 2.55 -3.67 18.59
CA SER A 369 3.84 -3.92 19.26
C SER A 369 3.70 -4.48 20.68
N SER A 370 2.55 -4.27 21.35
CA SER A 370 2.31 -4.81 22.69
C SER A 370 1.77 -6.24 22.69
N LEU A 371 1.33 -6.74 21.52
CA LEU A 371 0.90 -8.11 21.31
C LEU A 371 2.11 -8.98 20.92
N GLN A 372 2.18 -10.20 21.46
CA GLN A 372 3.25 -11.15 21.12
C GLN A 372 2.98 -11.88 19.80
N ASN A 373 1.70 -11.99 19.42
CA ASN A 373 1.23 -12.70 18.23
C ASN A 373 0.09 -11.92 17.54
N ALA A 374 0.37 -10.67 17.18
CA ALA A 374 -0.56 -9.85 16.39
C ALA A 374 -0.95 -10.55 15.07
N PRO A 375 -2.15 -10.28 14.51
CA PRO A 375 -2.54 -10.82 13.22
C PRO A 375 -1.53 -10.46 12.12
N ILE A 376 -1.23 -11.44 11.26
CA ILE A 376 -0.14 -11.35 10.27
C ILE A 376 -0.32 -10.22 9.24
N ASP A 377 -1.56 -9.82 9.00
CA ASP A 377 -1.95 -8.77 8.04
C ASP A 377 -1.97 -7.37 8.67
N TRP A 378 -1.58 -7.22 9.94
CA TRP A 378 -1.40 -5.92 10.59
C TRP A 378 -0.12 -5.23 10.07
N SER A 379 -0.13 -4.84 8.80
CA SER A 379 0.94 -4.09 8.13
C SER A 379 0.37 -3.09 7.11
N GLY A 380 1.06 -1.97 6.89
CA GLY A 380 0.56 -0.87 6.05
C GLY A 380 -0.51 -0.03 6.74
N ASP A 381 -1.42 0.57 5.97
CA ASP A 381 -2.53 1.36 6.54
C ASP A 381 -3.61 0.44 7.17
N PRO A 382 -4.07 0.67 8.41
CA PRO A 382 -4.99 -0.24 9.10
C PRO A 382 -6.40 -0.29 8.50
N CYS A 383 -6.84 0.75 7.81
CA CYS A 383 -8.19 0.83 7.22
C CYS A 383 -8.20 0.72 5.69
N MET A 384 -7.07 1.01 5.03
CA MET A 384 -7.06 1.30 3.59
C MET A 384 -6.17 0.35 2.77
N PRO A 385 -6.61 -0.07 1.57
CA PRO A 385 -7.96 0.10 1.00
C PRO A 385 -9.02 -0.59 1.87
N ARG A 386 -10.29 -0.16 1.75
CA ARG A 386 -11.37 -0.62 2.64
C ARG A 386 -11.55 -2.13 2.62
N GLN A 387 -11.45 -2.77 1.45
CA GLN A 387 -11.55 -4.23 1.37
C GLN A 387 -10.37 -4.96 2.03
N TYR A 388 -9.27 -4.25 2.30
CA TYR A 388 -8.04 -4.78 2.91
C TYR A 388 -7.78 -4.21 4.31
N SER A 389 -8.83 -3.79 5.04
CA SER A 389 -8.68 -3.40 6.44
C SER A 389 -8.04 -4.53 7.24
N TRP A 390 -7.20 -4.19 8.22
CA TRP A 390 -6.56 -5.19 9.07
C TRP A 390 -7.60 -6.12 9.72
N THR A 391 -7.24 -7.39 9.89
CA THR A 391 -8.10 -8.38 10.54
C THR A 391 -8.59 -7.83 11.89
N GLY A 392 -9.91 -7.84 12.07
CA GLY A 392 -10.58 -7.37 13.29
C GLY A 392 -10.71 -5.86 13.41
N VAL A 393 -10.32 -5.08 12.41
CA VAL A 393 -10.42 -3.61 12.42
C VAL A 393 -11.58 -3.17 11.52
N THR A 394 -12.49 -2.36 12.05
CA THR A 394 -13.51 -1.66 11.27
C THR A 394 -13.29 -0.16 11.38
N CYS A 395 -13.50 0.55 10.27
CA CYS A 395 -13.19 1.97 10.16
C CYS A 395 -14.37 2.80 9.69
N SER A 396 -14.36 4.08 10.05
CA SER A 396 -15.37 5.04 9.64
C SER A 396 -15.29 5.35 8.15
N GLU A 397 -16.42 5.77 7.59
CA GLU A 397 -16.48 6.29 6.23
C GLU A 397 -16.13 7.79 6.15
N GLY A 398 -16.02 8.30 4.92
CA GLY A 398 -15.78 9.71 4.64
C GLY A 398 -14.30 10.10 4.53
N PRO A 399 -14.01 11.41 4.44
CA PRO A 399 -12.67 11.92 4.15
C PRO A 399 -11.69 11.81 5.33
N ARG A 400 -12.21 11.62 6.55
CA ARG A 400 -11.41 11.41 7.76
C ARG A 400 -11.66 10.00 8.28
N ILE A 401 -10.85 9.05 7.81
CA ILE A 401 -10.98 7.64 8.13
C ILE A 401 -10.37 7.37 9.52
N ARG A 402 -11.17 6.80 10.42
CA ARG A 402 -10.83 6.53 11.83
C ARG A 402 -11.12 5.08 12.16
N VAL A 403 -10.40 4.51 13.11
CA VAL A 403 -10.73 3.19 13.65
C VAL A 403 -11.92 3.31 14.60
N VAL A 404 -12.99 2.54 14.36
CA VAL A 404 -14.23 2.58 15.15
C VAL A 404 -14.50 1.29 15.91
N THR A 405 -14.07 0.14 15.39
CA THR A 405 -14.24 -1.15 16.08
C THR A 405 -12.94 -1.95 16.03
N LEU A 406 -12.62 -2.57 17.16
CA LEU A 406 -11.62 -3.64 17.25
C LEU A 406 -12.33 -4.91 17.72
N ASN A 407 -12.55 -5.85 16.80
CA ASN A 407 -13.02 -7.20 17.11
C ASN A 407 -11.88 -8.20 16.95
N LEU A 408 -11.28 -8.56 18.06
CA LEU A 408 -10.19 -9.53 18.13
C LEU A 408 -10.57 -10.74 18.97
N THR A 409 -11.86 -11.01 19.10
CA THR A 409 -12.41 -12.07 19.96
C THR A 409 -11.93 -13.44 19.49
N GLY A 410 -11.43 -14.29 20.40
CA GLY A 410 -11.11 -15.68 20.07
C GLY A 410 -9.90 -15.88 19.16
N MET A 411 -9.01 -14.89 19.04
CA MET A 411 -7.85 -14.92 18.15
C MET A 411 -6.59 -15.53 18.80
N GLY A 412 -6.68 -15.97 20.06
CA GLY A 412 -5.54 -16.53 20.80
C GLY A 412 -4.43 -15.51 21.09
N LEU A 413 -4.76 -14.21 21.11
CA LEU A 413 -3.77 -13.14 21.30
C LEU A 413 -3.16 -13.18 22.71
N SER A 414 -1.85 -12.99 22.83
CA SER A 414 -1.11 -12.87 24.08
C SER A 414 -0.27 -11.59 24.11
N GLY A 415 0.26 -11.26 25.28
CA GLY A 415 0.93 -9.98 25.54
C GLY A 415 0.04 -9.07 26.38
N SER A 416 0.13 -7.76 26.18
CA SER A 416 -0.61 -6.76 26.96
C SER A 416 -1.34 -5.77 26.06
N LEU A 417 -2.33 -5.07 26.61
CA LEU A 417 -3.03 -4.02 25.88
C LEU A 417 -2.30 -2.67 26.06
N SER A 418 -1.74 -2.14 24.97
CA SER A 418 -1.06 -0.84 25.00
C SER A 418 -2.00 0.29 25.46
N PRO A 419 -1.56 1.18 26.37
CA PRO A 419 -2.33 2.39 26.72
C PRO A 419 -2.63 3.30 25.54
N SER A 420 -1.89 3.17 24.44
CA SER A 420 -2.14 3.93 23.21
C SER A 420 -3.51 3.66 22.59
N ILE A 421 -4.19 2.56 22.95
CA ILE A 421 -5.58 2.31 22.51
C ILE A 421 -6.52 3.48 22.87
N ALA A 422 -6.27 4.15 23.99
CA ALA A 422 -7.02 5.31 24.47
C ALA A 422 -6.90 6.54 23.55
N ARG A 423 -5.94 6.55 22.60
CA ARG A 423 -5.76 7.64 21.62
C ARG A 423 -6.71 7.54 20.42
N MET A 424 -7.32 6.37 20.18
CA MET A 424 -8.28 6.15 19.11
C MET A 424 -9.69 6.57 19.55
N THR A 425 -9.88 7.88 19.73
CA THR A 425 -11.09 8.46 20.35
C THR A 425 -12.40 8.24 19.58
N ALA A 426 -12.34 7.61 18.40
CA ALA A 426 -13.51 7.26 17.61
C ALA A 426 -13.99 5.82 17.85
N LEU A 427 -13.28 5.05 18.69
CA LEU A 427 -13.68 3.69 19.05
C LEU A 427 -15.04 3.68 19.74
N THR A 428 -15.94 2.87 19.20
CA THR A 428 -17.26 2.56 19.75
C THR A 428 -17.29 1.16 20.36
N ASN A 429 -16.53 0.22 19.80
CA ASN A 429 -16.56 -1.17 20.22
C ASN A 429 -15.15 -1.74 20.34
N ILE A 430 -14.84 -2.31 21.51
CA ILE A 430 -13.60 -3.04 21.78
C ILE A 430 -13.99 -4.44 22.26
N TRP A 431 -13.78 -5.45 21.42
CA TRP A 431 -14.04 -6.84 21.74
C TRP A 431 -12.75 -7.65 21.72
N LEU A 432 -12.24 -7.95 22.91
CA LEU A 432 -10.99 -8.68 23.12
C LEU A 432 -11.23 -10.01 23.84
N GLY A 433 -12.49 -10.43 23.98
CA GLY A 433 -12.87 -11.62 24.74
C GLY A 433 -12.23 -12.91 24.20
N ASN A 434 -12.08 -13.91 25.06
CA ASN A 434 -11.56 -15.24 24.70
C ASN A 434 -10.13 -15.21 24.11
N ASN A 435 -9.23 -14.49 24.74
CA ASN A 435 -7.80 -14.42 24.36
C ASN A 435 -6.91 -14.75 25.57
N ASN A 436 -5.60 -14.60 25.39
CA ASN A 436 -4.59 -14.83 26.42
C ASN A 436 -3.87 -13.52 26.84
N LEU A 437 -4.56 -12.37 26.72
CA LEU A 437 -4.01 -11.06 27.05
C LEU A 437 -3.85 -10.92 28.56
N SER A 438 -2.74 -10.33 29.00
CA SER A 438 -2.38 -10.15 30.40
C SER A 438 -1.96 -8.72 30.73
N GLY A 439 -1.60 -8.48 31.99
CA GLY A 439 -1.26 -7.14 32.50
C GLY A 439 -2.48 -6.35 32.95
N SER A 440 -2.27 -5.08 33.31
CA SER A 440 -3.34 -4.19 33.77
C SER A 440 -4.08 -3.55 32.61
N LEU A 441 -5.38 -3.28 32.80
CA LEU A 441 -6.16 -2.53 31.81
C LEU A 441 -5.74 -1.05 31.84
N PRO A 442 -5.36 -0.45 30.70
CA PRO A 442 -5.02 0.97 30.65
C PRO A 442 -6.24 1.86 30.92
N ASP A 443 -6.00 3.13 31.23
CA ASP A 443 -7.09 4.11 31.31
C ASP A 443 -7.71 4.36 29.93
N LEU A 444 -8.99 4.00 29.78
CA LEU A 444 -9.76 4.19 28.55
C LEU A 444 -10.70 5.40 28.61
N SER A 445 -10.60 6.24 29.65
CA SER A 445 -11.56 7.33 29.91
C SER A 445 -11.63 8.40 28.82
N SER A 446 -10.63 8.49 27.94
CA SER A 446 -10.63 9.36 26.76
C SER A 446 -11.50 8.84 25.61
N LEU A 447 -11.89 7.56 25.63
CA LEU A 447 -12.73 6.94 24.60
C LEU A 447 -14.20 7.30 24.84
N LYS A 448 -14.55 8.57 24.67
CA LYS A 448 -15.88 9.10 25.02
C LYS A 448 -17.04 8.49 24.22
N MET A 449 -16.75 7.91 23.06
CA MET A 449 -17.72 7.24 22.18
C MET A 449 -17.81 5.73 22.43
N LEU A 450 -17.04 5.17 23.38
CA LEU A 450 -17.00 3.74 23.62
C LEU A 450 -18.33 3.28 24.21
N GLN A 451 -18.97 2.32 23.53
CA GLN A 451 -20.27 1.75 23.88
C GLN A 451 -20.15 0.34 24.45
N THR A 452 -19.26 -0.48 23.90
CA THR A 452 -19.08 -1.87 24.34
C THR A 452 -17.62 -2.21 24.59
N LEU A 453 -17.33 -2.82 25.73
CA LEU A 453 -16.00 -3.28 26.12
C LEU A 453 -16.05 -4.73 26.62
N HIS A 454 -15.58 -5.68 25.81
CA HIS A 454 -15.56 -7.11 26.14
C HIS A 454 -14.12 -7.56 26.40
N LEU A 455 -13.87 -8.05 27.60
CA LEU A 455 -12.55 -8.42 28.13
C LEU A 455 -12.56 -9.82 28.78
N GLU A 456 -13.70 -10.50 28.79
CA GLU A 456 -13.86 -11.81 29.41
C GLU A 456 -12.90 -12.84 28.84
N ASN A 457 -12.60 -13.86 29.63
CA ASN A 457 -11.73 -14.96 29.20
C ASN A 457 -10.37 -14.49 28.67
N ASN A 458 -9.74 -13.60 29.43
CA ASN A 458 -8.34 -13.19 29.34
C ASN A 458 -7.63 -13.40 30.68
N GLN A 459 -6.35 -13.03 30.74
CA GLN A 459 -5.48 -13.06 31.92
C GLN A 459 -5.16 -11.65 32.47
N PHE A 460 -6.03 -10.66 32.24
CA PHE A 460 -5.84 -9.32 32.79
C PHE A 460 -5.79 -9.36 34.32
N THR A 461 -4.90 -8.54 34.91
CA THR A 461 -4.67 -8.43 36.34
C THR A 461 -4.87 -6.98 36.80
N GLY A 462 -4.91 -6.76 38.12
CA GLY A 462 -5.15 -5.43 38.69
C GLY A 462 -6.64 -5.10 38.84
N GLU A 463 -6.94 -3.81 38.97
CA GLU A 463 -8.31 -3.30 39.16
C GLU A 463 -8.87 -2.73 37.85
N ILE A 464 -10.19 -2.78 37.69
CA ILE A 464 -10.85 -2.05 36.61
C ILE A 464 -10.78 -0.54 36.91
N PRO A 465 -10.20 0.28 36.02
CA PRO A 465 -10.07 1.71 36.27
C PRO A 465 -11.43 2.37 36.56
N LEU A 466 -11.53 3.09 37.68
CA LEU A 466 -12.73 3.87 38.06
C LEU A 466 -13.14 4.86 36.97
N SER A 467 -12.16 5.29 36.18
CA SER A 467 -12.30 6.22 35.08
C SER A 467 -13.17 5.70 33.93
N LEU A 468 -13.44 4.38 33.84
CA LEU A 468 -14.43 3.82 32.91
C LEU A 468 -15.85 4.33 33.20
N GLY A 469 -16.16 4.63 34.47
CA GLY A 469 -17.44 5.26 34.85
C GLY A 469 -17.63 6.67 34.28
N ASN A 470 -16.56 7.30 33.77
CA ASN A 470 -16.61 8.62 33.14
C ASN A 470 -16.91 8.57 31.62
N ILE A 471 -17.16 7.38 31.07
CA ILE A 471 -17.53 7.17 29.67
C ILE A 471 -19.05 7.10 29.60
N LYS A 472 -19.69 8.21 29.24
CA LYS A 472 -21.15 8.35 29.26
C LYS A 472 -21.88 7.41 28.31
N ASP A 473 -21.24 7.06 27.20
CA ASP A 473 -21.86 6.24 26.15
C ASP A 473 -21.63 4.74 26.37
N LEU A 474 -20.92 4.34 27.44
CA LEU A 474 -20.64 2.93 27.73
C LEU A 474 -21.90 2.22 28.22
N GLN A 475 -22.39 1.28 27.42
CA GLN A 475 -23.61 0.51 27.66
C GLN A 475 -23.30 -0.92 28.14
N GLU A 476 -22.19 -1.49 27.67
CA GLU A 476 -21.84 -2.89 27.93
C GLU A 476 -20.37 -3.02 28.34
N LEU A 477 -20.14 -3.64 29.50
CA LEU A 477 -18.82 -4.06 29.97
C LEU A 477 -18.89 -5.52 30.42
N ILE A 478 -18.16 -6.39 29.73
CA ILE A 478 -18.01 -7.79 30.11
C ILE A 478 -16.55 -8.02 30.52
N SER A 479 -16.33 -8.54 31.72
CA SER A 479 -14.99 -8.84 32.26
C SER A 479 -15.06 -10.00 33.27
N ARG A 480 -13.91 -10.60 33.59
CA ARG A 480 -13.83 -11.68 34.61
C ARG A 480 -14.02 -11.15 36.03
N VAL A 481 -14.63 -11.99 36.87
CA VAL A 481 -15.09 -11.67 38.24
C VAL A 481 -13.96 -11.28 39.20
N GLU A 482 -12.75 -11.83 39.04
CA GLU A 482 -11.64 -11.60 39.98
C GLU A 482 -11.06 -10.17 39.96
N VAL A 483 -11.26 -9.43 38.86
CA VAL A 483 -10.76 -8.05 38.68
C VAL A 483 -11.59 -7.01 39.46
N PHE A 484 -12.79 -7.37 39.94
CA PHE A 484 -13.68 -6.44 40.64
C PHE A 484 -13.65 -6.52 42.17
N ARG A 485 -12.85 -7.41 42.78
CA ARG A 485 -12.86 -7.59 44.25
C ARG A 485 -12.36 -6.37 45.05
N ARG A 486 -11.86 -5.31 44.41
CA ARG A 486 -11.34 -4.10 45.09
C ARG A 486 -11.84 -2.76 44.54
N THR A 487 -12.69 -2.74 43.52
CA THR A 487 -13.17 -1.47 42.96
C THR A 487 -14.43 -1.01 43.71
N GLY A 488 -14.40 0.20 44.28
CA GLY A 488 -15.55 0.85 44.92
C GLY A 488 -16.70 1.24 43.98
N LEU A 489 -16.76 0.69 42.76
CA LEU A 489 -17.77 0.96 41.74
C LEU A 489 -19.10 0.23 42.00
N CYS A 490 -19.07 -0.86 42.75
CA CYS A 490 -20.24 -1.70 42.99
C CYS A 490 -20.31 -2.07 44.47
N LYS A 491 -21.53 -2.08 45.05
CA LYS A 491 -21.76 -2.66 46.38
C LYS A 491 -21.86 -4.18 46.25
N TRP A 492 -21.09 -4.88 47.06
CA TRP A 492 -21.01 -6.34 47.08
C TRP A 492 -21.86 -6.90 48.22
N GLY A 493 -22.75 -7.85 47.91
CA GLY A 493 -23.52 -8.61 48.91
C GLY A 493 -23.94 -9.98 48.36
N ASN A 494 -23.68 -11.05 49.12
CA ASN A 494 -24.11 -12.43 48.86
C ASN A 494 -24.02 -12.88 47.38
N GLY A 495 -22.83 -12.80 46.79
CA GLY A 495 -22.56 -13.34 45.46
C GLY A 495 -23.06 -12.47 44.28
N ASN A 496 -23.70 -11.34 44.54
CA ASN A 496 -24.14 -10.39 43.52
C ASN A 496 -23.48 -9.00 43.69
N ALA A 497 -23.25 -8.31 42.57
CA ALA A 497 -22.76 -6.94 42.52
C ALA A 497 -23.86 -5.99 42.00
N SER A 498 -24.09 -4.88 42.71
CA SER A 498 -24.97 -3.79 42.27
C SER A 498 -24.12 -2.56 41.97
N CYS A 499 -24.06 -2.14 40.72
CA CYS A 499 -23.29 -0.97 40.26
C CYS A 499 -24.27 0.17 39.92
N ASN A 500 -24.00 1.39 40.38
CA ASN A 500 -24.89 2.53 40.16
C ASN A 500 -24.37 3.38 39.00
N ILE A 501 -24.67 2.96 37.78
CA ILE A 501 -24.50 3.74 36.55
C ILE A 501 -25.77 3.46 35.74
N GLU A 502 -26.52 4.50 35.37
CA GLU A 502 -27.82 4.36 34.69
C GLU A 502 -27.64 3.54 33.40
N ASN A 503 -28.33 2.38 33.34
CA ASN A 503 -28.33 1.38 32.25
C ASN A 503 -27.10 0.46 32.11
N PHE A 504 -26.67 -0.18 33.21
CA PHE A 504 -25.71 -1.29 33.15
C PHE A 504 -26.40 -2.66 33.04
N SER A 505 -26.08 -3.46 32.02
CA SER A 505 -26.35 -4.90 31.95
C SER A 505 -25.05 -5.67 32.22
N MET A 506 -24.93 -6.30 33.39
CA MET A 506 -23.86 -7.26 33.69
C MET A 506 -24.35 -8.67 33.35
N SER A 507 -23.78 -9.33 32.35
CA SER A 507 -24.00 -10.77 32.15
C SER A 507 -22.87 -11.55 32.83
N ILE A 508 -23.18 -12.19 33.96
CA ILE A 508 -22.26 -13.04 34.71
C ILE A 508 -22.31 -14.44 34.08
N ASN A 509 -21.24 -14.85 33.39
CA ASN A 509 -21.16 -16.20 32.84
C ASN A 509 -20.74 -17.20 33.93
N LEU A 510 -21.73 -17.81 34.59
CA LEU A 510 -21.55 -18.74 35.74
C LEU A 510 -21.03 -20.13 35.34
N TYR A 511 -20.78 -20.41 34.06
CA TYR A 511 -20.52 -21.77 33.57
C TYR A 511 -19.28 -22.44 34.19
N ASN A 512 -18.23 -21.67 34.48
CA ASN A 512 -17.02 -22.20 35.15
C ASN A 512 -17.12 -22.26 36.67
N TYR A 513 -18.14 -21.65 37.28
CA TYR A 513 -18.35 -21.69 38.74
C TYR A 513 -18.95 -23.04 39.18
N ILE A 514 -19.76 -23.67 38.32
CA ILE A 514 -20.41 -24.96 38.61
C ILE A 514 -19.41 -26.11 38.53
N SER A 515 -18.46 -26.07 37.60
CA SER A 515 -17.40 -27.09 37.45
C SER A 515 -16.43 -27.12 38.64
N GLY A 516 -16.18 -25.97 39.28
CA GLY A 516 -15.35 -25.88 40.50
C GLY A 516 -16.06 -26.38 41.77
N ILE A 517 -17.39 -26.25 41.84
CA ILE A 517 -18.18 -26.72 42.99
C ILE A 517 -18.33 -28.25 43.00
N LEU A 518 -18.39 -28.89 41.82
CA LEU A 518 -18.45 -30.35 41.70
C LEU A 518 -17.15 -31.06 42.14
N ALA A 519 -16.04 -30.32 42.31
CA ALA A 519 -14.77 -30.86 42.80
C ALA A 519 -14.66 -30.88 44.35
N LEU A 520 -15.60 -30.28 45.09
CA LEU A 520 -15.58 -30.25 46.55
C LEU A 520 -16.35 -31.46 47.13
N ARG A 521 -15.65 -32.59 47.30
CA ARG A 521 -16.17 -33.71 48.09
C ARG A 521 -16.13 -33.40 49.60
N THR A 522 -17.34 -33.39 50.18
CA THR A 522 -17.70 -33.79 51.55
C THR A 522 -16.87 -33.21 52.70
N ASN A 523 -17.16 -31.97 53.08
CA ASN A 523 -17.03 -31.54 54.47
C ASN A 523 -18.27 -30.72 54.88
N LYS A 524 -18.64 -30.72 56.17
CA LYS A 524 -19.91 -30.14 56.68
C LYS A 524 -20.15 -28.67 56.26
N GLU A 525 -19.10 -27.92 55.98
CA GLU A 525 -19.17 -26.54 55.47
C GLU A 525 -19.65 -26.45 54.00
N GLY A 526 -19.31 -27.43 53.16
CA GLY A 526 -19.76 -27.49 51.76
C GLY A 526 -21.28 -27.71 51.63
N LEU A 527 -21.89 -28.42 52.58
CA LEU A 527 -23.34 -28.66 52.59
C LEU A 527 -24.13 -27.39 52.97
N GLN A 528 -23.57 -26.51 53.81
CA GLN A 528 -24.17 -25.20 54.14
C GLN A 528 -24.08 -24.20 52.98
N ILE A 529 -22.99 -24.24 52.21
CA ILE A 529 -22.81 -23.39 51.02
C ILE A 529 -23.77 -23.84 49.91
N ILE A 530 -23.87 -25.15 49.66
CA ILE A 530 -24.81 -25.70 48.66
C ILE A 530 -26.27 -25.40 49.04
N THR A 531 -26.66 -25.54 50.31
CA THR A 531 -28.04 -25.22 50.75
C THR A 531 -28.36 -23.73 50.72
N SER A 532 -27.37 -22.85 50.94
CA SER A 532 -27.54 -21.40 50.82
C SER A 532 -27.65 -20.95 49.36
N VAL A 533 -26.88 -21.58 48.46
CA VAL A 533 -26.95 -21.35 47.00
C VAL A 533 -28.26 -21.89 46.41
N LEU A 534 -28.74 -23.07 46.84
CA LEU A 534 -30.03 -23.62 46.39
C LEU A 534 -31.23 -22.77 46.86
N LYS A 535 -31.20 -22.26 48.10
CA LYS A 535 -32.23 -21.35 48.62
C LYS A 535 -32.24 -20.00 47.87
N ALA A 536 -31.08 -19.50 47.48
CA ALA A 536 -30.96 -18.29 46.66
C ALA A 536 -31.48 -18.50 45.22
N PHE A 537 -31.23 -19.68 44.63
CA PHE A 537 -31.71 -20.03 43.29
C PHE A 537 -33.25 -20.18 43.25
N LEU A 538 -33.85 -20.83 44.26
CA LEU A 538 -35.29 -21.00 44.38
C LEU A 538 -36.02 -19.67 44.68
N GLY A 539 -35.40 -18.77 45.46
CA GLY A 539 -35.93 -17.42 45.71
C GLY A 539 -35.95 -16.54 44.46
N PHE A 540 -34.96 -16.70 43.57
CA PHE A 540 -34.90 -15.98 42.30
C PHE A 540 -35.97 -16.46 41.30
N PHE A 541 -36.24 -17.77 41.25
CA PHE A 541 -37.24 -18.35 40.36
C PHE A 541 -38.68 -17.89 40.69
N PHE A 542 -39.01 -17.72 41.97
CA PHE A 542 -40.33 -17.22 42.39
C PHE A 542 -40.52 -15.71 42.16
N SER A 543 -39.45 -14.90 42.22
CA SER A 543 -39.51 -13.47 41.92
C SER A 543 -39.66 -13.19 40.41
N PHE A 544 -39.08 -14.05 39.58
CA PHE A 544 -39.14 -13.93 38.12
C PHE A 544 -40.54 -14.28 37.55
N ILE A 545 -41.25 -15.24 38.14
CA ILE A 545 -42.61 -15.62 37.71
C ILE A 545 -43.65 -14.54 38.08
N ASN A 546 -43.48 -13.84 39.21
CA ASN A 546 -44.44 -12.81 39.66
C ASN A 546 -44.35 -11.46 38.92
N ARG A 547 -43.36 -11.24 38.05
CA ARG A 547 -43.20 -9.99 37.28
C ARG A 547 -43.71 -10.04 35.83
N GLN A 548 -44.24 -11.16 35.36
CA GLN A 548 -44.75 -11.29 33.98
C GLN A 548 -46.28 -11.25 33.79
N PHE A 549 -47.09 -11.05 34.84
CA PHE A 549 -48.55 -10.94 34.69
C PHE A 549 -49.14 -9.73 35.44
N ILE A 550 -48.97 -8.53 34.90
CA ILE A 550 -49.96 -7.46 35.06
C ILE A 550 -50.06 -6.70 33.72
N PRO A 551 -51.12 -6.90 32.91
CA PRO A 551 -51.37 -6.07 31.75
C PRO A 551 -51.99 -4.74 32.20
N SER A 552 -51.44 -3.65 31.68
CA SER A 552 -51.98 -2.30 31.75
C SER A 552 -53.32 -2.22 31.00
N TYR A 553 -54.41 -1.99 31.72
CA TYR A 553 -55.65 -1.44 31.16
C TYR A 553 -55.96 -0.09 31.84
N ARG A 554 -56.08 0.96 31.03
CA ARG A 554 -56.71 2.23 31.41
C ARG A 554 -58.22 2.05 31.49
N VAL A 555 -58.88 2.62 32.51
CA VAL A 555 -60.27 3.09 32.43
C VAL A 555 -60.39 4.41 33.21
N ALA A 556 -61.15 5.33 32.61
CA ALA A 556 -61.61 6.64 33.12
C ALA A 556 -62.26 6.54 34.51
N ILE A 557 -62.30 7.59 35.35
CA ILE A 557 -62.92 8.91 35.20
C ILE A 557 -62.08 9.97 35.91
#